data_AF-A0A368ZK03-F1
#
_entry.id   AF-A0A368ZK03-F1
#
_cell.length_a   1.000
_cell.length_b   1.000
_cell.length_c   1.000
_cell.angle_alpha   90.00
_cell.angle_beta   90.00
_cell.angle_gamma   90.00
#
_symmetry.space_group_name_H-M   'P 1'
#
loop_
_entity.id
_entity.type
_entity.pdbx_description
1 polymer ?
#
loop_
_entity_poly.entity_id
_entity_poly.type
_entity_poly.pdbx_seq_one_letter_code
_entity_poly.pdbx_strand_id
1 'polypeptide(L)'
;MIKNISTLLILLCSVFSFSQNAILLKNTNPKAKELHHALNATKDSLILRCSSALTKVDIFNEEYDSSIIVNTMNTKVPLNDLPSGKFVIEVQLPDKIISMNLVNRGNEGPLSAFKSEPIAEGMGMMLDENLKIVKASPHKSIEFLLTRTKKSPQAPKAKKYFWIESLTVNEVGSSKTMKLADQQLVDKLILKHQLEIKCYTGKQNTLTVWEVYNTRKFIEHQMTNSNFVYSQSTEVFNPTPYYKTRTKSINL
;
A
#
# COMPACT_ATOMS: atom_id res chain seq x y z
N MET A 1 -8.89 58.48 -13.81
CA MET A 1 -7.99 57.36 -14.18
C MET A 1 -7.59 56.46 -13.01
N ILE A 2 -7.39 56.98 -11.80
CA ILE A 2 -7.00 56.17 -10.61
C ILE A 2 -8.04 55.09 -10.22
N LYS A 3 -9.36 55.38 -10.31
CA LYS A 3 -10.42 54.42 -9.95
C LYS A 3 -10.39 53.14 -10.81
N ASN A 4 -10.09 53.25 -12.10
CA ASN A 4 -10.06 52.13 -13.03
C ASN A 4 -8.80 51.25 -12.84
N ILE A 5 -7.71 51.85 -12.36
CA ILE A 5 -6.47 51.14 -12.00
C ILE A 5 -6.68 50.35 -10.70
N SER A 6 -7.37 50.93 -9.71
CA SER A 6 -7.70 50.23 -8.47
C SER A 6 -8.61 49.03 -8.71
N THR A 7 -9.58 49.12 -9.62
CA THR A 7 -10.43 47.97 -9.98
C THR A 7 -9.66 46.87 -10.69
N LEU A 8 -8.68 47.22 -11.53
CA LEU A 8 -7.82 46.25 -12.21
C LEU A 8 -6.90 45.51 -11.21
N LEU A 9 -6.37 46.24 -10.22
CA LEU A 9 -5.53 45.67 -9.16
C LEU A 9 -6.30 44.68 -8.27
N ILE A 10 -7.57 45.01 -7.93
CA ILE A 10 -8.43 44.14 -7.13
C ILE A 10 -8.82 42.87 -7.89
N LEU A 11 -9.08 42.97 -9.20
CA LEU A 11 -9.36 41.80 -10.06
C LEU A 11 -8.13 40.90 -10.23
N LEU A 12 -6.92 41.46 -10.25
CA LEU A 12 -5.68 40.69 -10.37
C LEU A 12 -5.34 39.93 -9.07
N CYS A 13 -5.75 40.44 -7.91
CA CYS A 13 -5.49 39.79 -6.62
C CYS A 13 -6.39 38.56 -6.36
N SER A 14 -7.59 38.48 -6.95
CA SER A 14 -8.53 37.37 -6.69
C SER A 14 -8.13 36.06 -7.38
N VAL A 15 -7.31 36.09 -8.43
CA VAL A 15 -6.84 34.89 -9.15
C VAL A 15 -5.68 34.15 -8.48
N PHE A 16 -5.05 34.71 -7.44
CA PHE A 16 -3.90 34.08 -6.77
C PHE A 16 -4.23 33.30 -5.49
N SER A 17 -5.50 33.14 -5.14
CA SER A 17 -5.91 32.50 -3.86
C SER A 17 -6.18 31.00 -3.96
N PHE A 18 -5.59 30.29 -4.92
CA PHE A 18 -5.68 28.83 -5.00
C PHE A 18 -4.64 28.18 -4.08
N SER A 19 -4.99 28.04 -2.80
CA SER A 19 -4.19 27.24 -1.85
C SER A 19 -4.67 25.80 -1.86
N GLN A 20 -3.79 24.88 -2.26
CA GLN A 20 -4.08 23.46 -2.19
C GLN A 20 -4.17 23.01 -0.73
N ASN A 21 -5.23 22.28 -0.37
CA ASN A 21 -5.41 21.74 0.98
C ASN A 21 -4.76 20.35 1.11
N ALA A 22 -3.44 20.31 0.95
CA ALA A 22 -2.66 19.11 1.23
C ALA A 22 -2.43 18.95 2.75
N ILE A 23 -2.61 17.73 3.25
CA ILE A 23 -2.36 17.33 4.64
C ILE A 23 -1.34 16.21 4.63
N LEU A 24 -0.19 16.46 5.24
CA LEU A 24 0.87 15.47 5.41
C LEU A 24 0.72 14.78 6.77
N LEU A 25 0.53 13.47 6.74
CA LEU A 25 0.55 12.64 7.95
C LEU A 25 2.00 12.32 8.29
N LYS A 26 2.50 12.94 9.37
CA LYS A 26 3.89 12.81 9.76
C LYS A 26 4.24 11.37 10.11
N ASN A 27 5.40 10.93 9.64
CA ASN A 27 5.98 9.67 10.06
C ASN A 27 6.54 9.81 11.49
N THR A 28 6.03 9.01 12.42
CA THR A 28 6.43 9.01 13.85
C THR A 28 7.38 7.87 14.21
N ASN A 29 7.84 7.08 13.22
CA ASN A 29 8.73 5.95 13.44
C ASN A 29 10.09 6.41 14.01
N PRO A 30 10.51 5.93 15.19
CA PRO A 30 11.79 6.29 15.79
C PRO A 30 13.02 5.96 14.92
N LYS A 31 12.91 4.97 14.03
CA LYS A 31 13.97 4.56 13.10
C LYS A 31 14.09 5.43 11.85
N ALA A 32 13.18 6.39 11.68
CA ALA A 32 13.09 7.31 10.55
C ALA A 32 13.25 8.78 10.99
N LYS A 33 13.80 9.01 12.19
CA LYS A 33 13.93 10.35 12.79
C LYS A 33 14.79 11.30 11.97
N GLU A 34 15.70 10.79 11.16
CA GLU A 34 16.56 11.62 10.30
C GLU A 34 15.83 12.28 9.13
N LEU A 35 14.64 11.81 8.75
CA LEU A 35 13.88 12.38 7.64
C LEU A 35 12.93 13.46 8.15
N HIS A 36 13.35 14.70 8.01
CA HIS A 36 12.51 15.86 8.23
C HIS A 36 11.64 16.11 7.01
N HIS A 37 10.32 16.07 7.21
CA HIS A 37 9.32 16.24 6.16
C HIS A 37 8.29 17.26 6.61
N ALA A 38 8.00 18.23 5.75
CA ALA A 38 7.02 19.28 6.00
C ALA A 38 6.43 19.78 4.69
N LEU A 39 5.19 20.28 4.74
CA LEU A 39 4.64 21.06 3.64
C LEU A 39 5.17 22.49 3.73
N ASN A 40 5.31 23.16 2.58
CA ASN A 40 5.60 24.59 2.57
C ASN A 40 4.39 25.43 3.02
N ALA A 41 4.59 26.73 3.20
CA ALA A 41 3.56 27.64 3.72
C ALA A 41 2.26 27.65 2.88
N THR A 42 2.40 27.52 1.56
CA THR A 42 1.29 27.46 0.59
C THR A 42 0.68 26.06 0.42
N LYS A 43 1.29 25.04 1.05
CA LYS A 43 0.94 23.60 0.97
C LYS A 43 0.96 23.01 -0.44
N ASP A 44 1.62 23.68 -1.37
CA ASP A 44 1.76 23.27 -2.77
C ASP A 44 2.98 22.36 -3.02
N SER A 45 3.84 22.19 -2.02
CA SER A 45 5.10 21.46 -2.15
C SER A 45 5.48 20.74 -0.87
N LEU A 46 6.01 19.53 -1.03
CA LEU A 46 6.60 18.73 0.04
C LEU A 46 8.10 19.03 0.14
N ILE A 47 8.52 19.50 1.30
CA ILE A 47 9.93 19.74 1.65
C ILE A 47 10.44 18.49 2.36
N LEU A 48 11.48 17.87 1.79
CA LEU A 48 12.18 16.73 2.36
C LEU A 48 13.62 17.13 2.65
N ARG A 49 14.06 16.89 3.89
CA ARG A 49 15.43 17.09 4.34
C ARG A 49 15.87 15.90 5.14
N CYS A 50 17.06 15.39 4.85
CA CYS A 50 17.64 14.29 5.57
C CYS A 50 19.12 14.53 5.85
N SER A 51 19.65 13.91 6.91
CA SER A 51 21.10 13.90 7.17
C SER A 51 21.88 13.08 6.13
N SER A 52 21.21 12.15 5.44
CA SER A 52 21.78 11.31 4.39
C SER A 52 21.22 11.71 3.03
N ALA A 53 21.95 11.39 1.95
CA ALA A 53 21.47 11.66 0.60
C ALA A 53 20.17 10.89 0.34
N LEU A 54 19.13 11.59 -0.07
CA LEU A 54 17.96 10.96 -0.67
C LEU A 54 18.43 10.33 -1.99
N THR A 55 17.77 9.27 -2.45
CA THR A 55 18.05 8.62 -3.74
C THR A 55 16.85 8.70 -4.66
N LYS A 56 15.64 8.47 -4.13
CA LYS A 56 14.40 8.46 -4.89
C LYS A 56 13.23 8.86 -4.02
N VAL A 57 12.25 9.52 -4.60
CA VAL A 57 10.96 9.82 -3.98
C VAL A 57 9.86 9.33 -4.91
N ASP A 58 9.02 8.44 -4.42
CA ASP A 58 7.87 7.90 -5.12
C ASP A 58 6.58 8.40 -4.47
N ILE A 59 5.61 8.80 -5.29
CA ILE A 59 4.27 9.23 -4.88
C ILE A 59 3.27 8.43 -5.70
N PHE A 60 2.46 7.61 -5.03
CA PHE A 60 1.50 6.76 -5.75
C PHE A 60 0.19 6.56 -5.00
N ASN A 61 -0.85 6.22 -5.76
CA ASN A 61 -2.13 5.68 -5.30
C ASN A 61 -2.62 4.61 -6.31
N GLU A 62 -3.88 4.20 -6.27
CA GLU A 62 -4.43 3.20 -7.21
C GLU A 62 -4.45 3.67 -8.68
N GLU A 63 -4.47 4.98 -8.94
CA GLU A 63 -4.69 5.60 -10.25
C GLU A 63 -3.56 6.56 -10.68
N TYR A 64 -2.55 6.78 -9.85
CA TYR A 64 -1.48 7.75 -10.02
C TYR A 64 -0.15 7.16 -9.53
N ASP A 65 0.91 7.38 -10.29
CA ASP A 65 2.28 6.99 -9.95
C ASP A 65 3.25 8.07 -10.46
N SER A 66 4.16 8.52 -9.60
CA SER A 66 5.17 9.51 -9.90
C SER A 66 6.46 9.17 -9.16
N SER A 67 7.56 9.10 -9.92
CA SER A 67 8.90 8.79 -9.42
C SER A 67 9.87 9.91 -9.71
N ILE A 68 10.56 10.40 -8.67
CA ILE A 68 11.54 11.47 -8.78
C ILE A 68 12.87 10.95 -8.24
N ILE A 69 13.89 10.87 -9.10
CA ILE A 69 15.25 10.54 -8.67
C ILE A 69 15.87 11.79 -8.09
N VAL A 70 16.28 11.73 -6.83
CA VAL A 70 16.80 12.86 -6.07
C VAL A 70 18.11 12.37 -5.47
N ASN A 71 19.26 12.89 -5.88
CA ASN A 71 20.58 12.53 -5.32
C ASN A 71 21.13 13.64 -4.41
N THR A 72 20.27 14.20 -3.56
CA THR A 72 20.59 15.34 -2.70
C THR A 72 20.04 15.11 -1.29
N MET A 73 20.64 15.78 -0.29
CA MET A 73 20.15 15.72 1.10
C MET A 73 18.82 16.47 1.30
N ASN A 74 18.55 17.43 0.41
CA ASN A 74 17.41 18.33 0.48
C ASN A 74 16.70 18.33 -0.86
N THR A 75 15.39 18.20 -0.86
CA THR A 75 14.58 18.33 -2.08
C THR A 75 13.23 18.95 -1.79
N LYS A 76 12.67 19.56 -2.83
CA LYS A 76 11.33 20.13 -2.84
C LYS A 76 10.55 19.42 -3.94
N VAL A 77 9.55 18.66 -3.56
CA VAL A 77 8.67 17.93 -4.48
C VAL A 77 7.41 18.77 -4.68
N PRO A 78 7.14 19.26 -5.90
CA PRO A 78 5.89 19.97 -6.19
C PRO A 78 4.71 19.01 -6.07
N LEU A 79 3.61 19.48 -5.47
CA LEU A 79 2.36 18.72 -5.32
C LEU A 79 1.26 19.22 -6.27
N ASN A 80 1.57 20.20 -7.12
CA ASN A 80 0.60 20.90 -7.93
C ASN A 80 -0.24 20.00 -8.83
N ASP A 81 0.40 18.96 -9.38
CA ASP A 81 -0.19 18.04 -10.35
C ASP A 81 -0.86 16.83 -9.69
N LEU A 82 -0.90 16.77 -8.34
CA LEU A 82 -1.58 15.67 -7.65
C LEU A 82 -3.10 15.86 -7.71
N PRO A 83 -3.86 14.84 -8.14
CA PRO A 83 -5.31 14.87 -8.02
C PRO A 83 -5.77 14.90 -6.55
N SER A 84 -7.05 15.17 -6.32
CA SER A 84 -7.64 15.00 -4.99
C SER A 84 -7.64 13.51 -4.62
N GLY A 85 -7.22 13.18 -3.40
CA GLY A 85 -7.10 11.79 -2.99
C GLY A 85 -6.12 11.55 -1.84
N LYS A 86 -5.91 10.27 -1.55
CA LYS A 86 -4.92 9.78 -0.58
C LYS A 86 -3.77 9.16 -1.36
N PHE A 87 -2.55 9.54 -1.01
CA PHE A 87 -1.32 9.11 -1.65
C PHE A 87 -0.37 8.54 -0.60
N VAL A 88 0.39 7.54 -1.03
CA VAL A 88 1.53 7.03 -0.29
C VAL A 88 2.78 7.65 -0.90
N ILE A 89 3.64 8.18 -0.04
CA ILE A 89 4.93 8.74 -0.42
C ILE A 89 6.01 7.86 0.16
N GLU A 90 6.87 7.32 -0.70
CA GLU A 90 8.03 6.54 -0.30
C GLU A 90 9.31 7.30 -0.62
N VAL A 91 10.13 7.53 0.40
CA VAL A 91 11.43 8.18 0.28
C VAL A 91 12.50 7.11 0.45
N GLN A 92 13.27 6.88 -0.60
CA GLN A 92 14.38 5.94 -0.62
C GLN A 92 15.67 6.64 -0.20
N LEU A 93 16.28 6.09 0.84
CA LEU A 93 17.62 6.38 1.31
C LEU A 93 18.55 5.19 0.94
N PRO A 94 19.87 5.32 1.05
CA PRO A 94 20.81 4.25 0.73
C PRO A 94 20.61 2.98 1.56
N ASP A 95 20.14 3.14 2.81
CA ASP A 95 20.01 2.07 3.80
C ASP A 95 18.55 1.63 4.04
N LYS A 96 17.56 2.46 3.71
CA LYS A 96 16.14 2.19 4.00
C LYS A 96 15.15 2.98 3.15
N ILE A 97 13.90 2.55 3.20
CA ILE A 97 12.76 3.25 2.58
C ILE A 97 11.84 3.74 3.71
N ILE A 98 11.46 5.01 3.64
CA ILE A 98 10.57 5.65 4.60
C ILE A 98 9.25 5.97 3.89
N SER A 99 8.16 5.34 4.34
CA SER A 99 6.81 5.57 3.80
C SER A 99 6.05 6.58 4.68
N MET A 100 5.28 7.46 4.05
CA MET A 100 4.39 8.43 4.70
C MET A 100 3.13 8.63 3.87
N ASN A 101 2.08 9.20 4.47
CA ASN A 101 0.80 9.38 3.80
C ASN A 101 0.53 10.87 3.56
N LEU A 102 0.07 11.19 2.35
CA LEU A 102 -0.36 12.53 1.96
C LEU A 102 -1.83 12.49 1.56
N VAL A 103 -2.61 13.46 2.02
CA VAL A 103 -4.01 13.61 1.64
C VAL A 103 -4.16 14.95 0.95
N ASN A 104 -4.52 14.95 -0.34
CA ASN A 104 -4.90 16.15 -1.06
C ASN A 104 -6.43 16.27 -1.07
N ARG A 105 -6.98 17.31 -0.45
CA ARG A 105 -8.43 17.53 -0.43
C ARG A 105 -8.97 18.23 -1.69
N GLY A 106 -8.10 18.65 -2.61
CA GLY A 106 -8.51 19.45 -3.77
C GLY A 106 -9.13 20.80 -3.36
N ASN A 107 -9.52 21.59 -4.36
CA ASN A 107 -10.24 22.85 -4.17
C ASN A 107 -11.77 22.61 -4.13
N GLU A 108 -12.20 21.49 -3.57
CA GLU A 108 -13.61 21.28 -3.31
C GLU A 108 -13.93 21.99 -1.99
N GLY A 109 -14.98 22.81 -2.01
CA GLY A 109 -15.44 23.63 -0.88
C GLY A 109 -15.70 22.82 0.40
N PRO A 110 -16.10 23.48 1.51
CA PRO A 110 -16.24 22.82 2.80
C PRO A 110 -17.05 21.53 2.66
N LEU A 111 -16.46 20.42 3.11
CA LEU A 111 -17.07 19.09 3.11
C LEU A 111 -18.55 19.23 3.50
N SER A 112 -19.44 18.93 2.56
CA SER A 112 -20.75 18.43 2.91
C SER A 112 -20.52 17.27 3.87
N ALA A 113 -20.87 17.49 5.13
CA ALA A 113 -21.00 16.43 6.10
C ALA A 113 -21.78 15.31 5.43
N PHE A 114 -21.23 14.09 5.43
CA PHE A 114 -21.98 12.88 5.11
C PHE A 114 -23.16 12.80 6.08
N LYS A 115 -24.30 13.37 5.68
CA LYS A 115 -25.60 13.05 6.23
C LYS A 115 -26.04 11.78 5.50
N SER A 116 -26.25 10.74 6.28
CA SER A 116 -26.89 9.52 5.86
C SER A 116 -28.34 9.79 5.42
N GLU A 117 -28.63 9.41 4.17
CA GLU A 117 -29.94 9.09 3.55
C GLU A 117 -30.93 10.23 3.18
N PRO A 118 -31.84 10.03 2.19
CA PRO A 118 -31.81 9.15 1.00
C PRO A 118 -32.19 9.84 -0.33
N ILE A 119 -31.53 9.38 -1.40
CA ILE A 119 -32.03 9.21 -2.79
C ILE A 119 -32.47 10.42 -3.65
N ALA A 120 -31.89 10.39 -4.86
CA ALA A 120 -32.34 10.90 -6.16
C ALA A 120 -32.30 12.40 -6.42
N GLU A 121 -31.19 12.83 -7.02
CA GLU A 121 -31.27 13.61 -8.26
C GLU A 121 -29.91 13.57 -8.98
N GLY A 122 -29.90 13.09 -10.23
CA GLY A 122 -28.79 13.33 -11.16
C GLY A 122 -28.02 12.13 -11.70
N MET A 123 -28.25 10.90 -11.24
CA MET A 123 -27.69 9.70 -11.88
C MET A 123 -28.79 8.99 -12.67
N GLY A 124 -28.57 8.81 -13.97
CA GLY A 124 -29.53 8.20 -14.90
C GLY A 124 -30.14 6.92 -14.32
N MET A 125 -31.47 6.82 -14.37
CA MET A 125 -32.18 5.63 -13.95
C MET A 125 -31.84 4.47 -14.89
N MET A 126 -31.24 3.40 -14.36
CA MET A 126 -31.10 2.16 -15.11
C MET A 126 -32.44 1.42 -15.04
N LEU A 127 -33.07 1.25 -16.19
CA LEU A 127 -34.28 0.46 -16.34
C LEU A 127 -33.92 -0.99 -16.68
N ASP A 128 -34.74 -1.94 -16.24
CA ASP A 128 -34.64 -3.32 -16.72
C ASP A 128 -35.19 -3.46 -18.14
N GLU A 129 -35.13 -4.66 -18.71
CA GLU A 129 -35.63 -4.98 -20.05
C GLU A 129 -37.13 -4.68 -20.23
N ASN A 130 -37.87 -4.49 -19.13
CA ASN A 130 -39.29 -4.15 -19.10
C ASN A 130 -39.55 -2.69 -18.67
N LEU A 131 -38.53 -1.83 -18.75
CA LEU A 131 -38.60 -0.41 -18.43
C LEU A 131 -38.96 -0.11 -16.97
N LYS A 132 -38.69 -1.02 -16.03
CA LYS A 132 -38.90 -0.79 -14.59
C LYS A 132 -37.62 -0.32 -13.92
N ILE A 133 -37.77 0.57 -12.94
CA ILE A 133 -36.65 1.15 -12.19
C ILE A 133 -35.94 0.04 -11.38
N VAL A 134 -34.67 -0.21 -11.69
CA VAL A 134 -33.85 -1.17 -10.96
C VAL A 134 -33.39 -0.51 -9.66
N LYS A 135 -34.00 -0.92 -8.53
CA LYS A 135 -33.73 -0.33 -7.20
C LYS A 135 -32.47 -0.88 -6.51
N ALA A 136 -31.80 -1.87 -7.09
CA ALA A 136 -30.59 -2.47 -6.53
C ALA A 136 -29.43 -2.34 -7.53
N SER A 137 -28.36 -1.68 -7.11
CA SER A 137 -27.13 -1.64 -7.90
C SER A 137 -26.57 -3.05 -8.01
N PRO A 138 -26.34 -3.60 -9.22
CA PRO A 138 -25.58 -4.83 -9.33
C PRO A 138 -24.18 -4.59 -8.75
N HIS A 139 -23.77 -5.39 -7.76
CA HIS A 139 -22.42 -5.36 -7.15
C HIS A 139 -21.30 -5.79 -8.11
N LYS A 140 -21.40 -5.45 -9.39
CA LYS A 140 -20.48 -5.82 -10.45
C LYS A 140 -20.15 -4.56 -11.22
N SER A 141 -18.86 -4.25 -11.31
CA SER A 141 -18.38 -3.08 -12.04
C SER A 141 -18.83 -3.12 -13.50
N ILE A 142 -19.04 -1.95 -14.11
CA ILE A 142 -19.33 -1.82 -15.54
C ILE A 142 -18.21 -2.48 -16.36
N GLU A 143 -16.96 -2.36 -15.88
CA GLU A 143 -15.80 -3.05 -16.42
C GLU A 143 -15.97 -4.59 -16.44
N PHE A 144 -16.54 -5.19 -15.39
CA PHE A 144 -16.86 -6.63 -15.35
C PHE A 144 -17.94 -7.04 -16.37
N LEU A 145 -18.88 -6.15 -16.69
CA LEU A 145 -19.92 -6.41 -17.68
C LEU A 145 -19.39 -6.26 -19.12
N LEU A 146 -18.55 -5.24 -19.36
CA LEU A 146 -17.97 -4.95 -20.68
C LEU A 146 -16.86 -5.95 -21.07
N THR A 147 -16.12 -6.49 -20.10
CA THR A 147 -15.04 -7.47 -20.35
C THR A 147 -15.53 -8.89 -20.54
N ARG A 148 -16.86 -9.12 -20.61
CA ARG A 148 -17.48 -10.45 -20.84
C ARG A 148 -17.29 -10.93 -22.28
N THR A 149 -16.04 -11.08 -22.70
CA THR A 149 -15.71 -12.07 -23.71
C THR A 149 -15.84 -13.43 -23.04
N LYS A 150 -16.70 -14.31 -23.58
CA LYS A 150 -16.83 -15.70 -23.13
C LYS A 150 -15.50 -16.42 -23.34
N LYS A 151 -14.57 -16.27 -22.40
CA LYS A 151 -13.44 -17.18 -22.27
C LYS A 151 -14.02 -18.46 -21.68
N SER A 152 -14.05 -19.52 -22.51
CA SER A 152 -14.35 -20.88 -22.08
C SER A 152 -13.69 -21.15 -20.72
N PRO A 153 -14.40 -21.73 -19.73
CA PRO A 153 -13.81 -22.02 -18.43
C PRO A 153 -12.68 -23.02 -18.61
N GLN A 154 -11.46 -22.49 -18.75
CA GLN A 154 -10.25 -23.26 -18.54
C GLN A 154 -10.35 -23.78 -17.12
N ALA A 155 -10.28 -25.11 -16.97
CA ALA A 155 -10.39 -25.80 -15.69
C ALA A 155 -9.61 -25.00 -14.62
N PRO A 156 -10.23 -24.69 -13.46
CA PRO A 156 -9.59 -23.90 -12.44
C PRO A 156 -8.28 -24.58 -12.07
N LYS A 157 -7.15 -23.95 -12.44
CA LYS A 157 -5.83 -24.39 -11.98
C LYS A 157 -5.92 -24.45 -10.46
N ALA A 158 -5.73 -25.63 -9.88
CA ALA A 158 -5.84 -25.84 -8.45
C ALA A 158 -4.95 -24.79 -7.74
N LYS A 159 -5.58 -23.83 -7.06
CA LYS A 159 -4.86 -22.76 -6.36
C LYS A 159 -4.13 -23.38 -5.19
N LYS A 160 -2.81 -23.36 -5.23
CA LYS A 160 -1.94 -23.84 -4.16
C LYS A 160 -1.79 -22.75 -3.10
N TYR A 161 -1.95 -23.14 -1.84
CA TYR A 161 -1.74 -22.27 -0.69
C TYR A 161 -0.57 -22.75 0.13
N PHE A 162 0.08 -21.82 0.80
CA PHE A 162 1.27 -22.08 1.58
C PHE A 162 1.17 -21.43 2.95
N TRP A 163 1.62 -22.16 3.96
CA TRP A 163 1.82 -21.61 5.29
C TRP A 163 3.26 -21.13 5.41
N ILE A 164 3.44 -19.91 5.89
CA ILE A 164 4.73 -19.26 5.99
C ILE A 164 5.02 -18.96 7.45
N GLU A 165 6.19 -19.36 7.92
CA GLU A 165 6.76 -18.97 9.20
C GLU A 165 8.03 -18.16 8.96
N SER A 166 7.98 -16.89 9.34
CA SER A 166 9.13 -15.98 9.31
C SER A 166 9.59 -15.64 10.71
N LEU A 167 10.81 -16.05 11.04
CA LEU A 167 11.52 -15.65 12.24
C LEU A 167 12.52 -14.56 11.86
N THR A 168 12.37 -13.40 12.47
CA THR A 168 13.31 -12.29 12.33
C THR A 168 14.07 -12.14 13.64
N VAL A 169 15.40 -12.14 13.57
CA VAL A 169 16.27 -12.02 14.75
C VAL A 169 16.98 -10.68 14.65
N ASN A 170 16.81 -9.85 15.68
CA ASN A 170 17.49 -8.57 15.84
C ASN A 170 18.32 -8.60 17.13
N GLU A 171 19.20 -7.62 17.30
CA GLU A 171 20.07 -7.50 18.50
C GLU A 171 19.30 -7.42 19.83
N VAL A 172 18.03 -7.00 19.80
CA VAL A 172 17.18 -6.82 20.98
C VAL A 172 16.27 -8.03 21.23
N GLY A 173 16.13 -8.93 20.25
CA GLY A 173 15.28 -10.12 20.37
C GLY A 173 14.80 -10.69 19.05
N SER A 174 14.08 -11.82 19.14
CA SER A 174 13.50 -12.52 17.99
C SER A 174 11.99 -12.32 17.90
N SER A 175 11.48 -12.05 16.70
CA SER A 175 10.03 -12.02 16.42
C SER A 175 9.66 -13.11 15.42
N LYS A 176 8.67 -13.91 15.78
CA LYS A 176 8.12 -15.00 14.98
C LYS A 176 6.76 -14.60 14.44
N THR A 177 6.56 -14.72 13.14
CA THR A 177 5.30 -14.39 12.46
C THR A 177 4.88 -15.56 11.57
N MET A 178 3.58 -15.84 11.54
CA MET A 178 3.02 -16.90 10.72
C MET A 178 1.87 -16.37 9.86
N LYS A 179 1.78 -16.79 8.60
CA LYS A 179 0.67 -16.40 7.72
C LYS A 179 0.39 -17.43 6.62
N LEU A 180 -0.86 -17.46 6.16
CA LEU A 180 -1.24 -18.17 4.94
C LEU A 180 -1.05 -17.24 3.73
N ALA A 181 -0.53 -17.78 2.63
CA ALA A 181 -0.23 -17.01 1.43
C ALA A 181 -0.40 -17.83 0.15
N ASP A 182 -0.60 -17.11 -0.95
CA ASP A 182 -0.63 -17.65 -2.30
C ASP A 182 0.79 -17.84 -2.87
N GLN A 183 0.90 -18.67 -3.91
CA GLN A 183 2.17 -18.95 -4.58
C GLN A 183 2.95 -17.68 -5.01
N GLN A 184 2.27 -16.70 -5.62
CA GLN A 184 2.91 -15.45 -6.07
C GLN A 184 3.54 -14.67 -4.90
N LEU A 185 2.87 -14.69 -3.75
CA LEU A 185 3.35 -14.00 -2.56
C LEU A 185 4.53 -14.76 -1.95
N VAL A 186 4.46 -16.10 -1.92
CA VAL A 186 5.57 -16.97 -1.49
C VAL A 186 6.82 -16.71 -2.32
N ASP A 187 6.70 -16.68 -3.64
CA ASP A 187 7.83 -16.45 -4.55
C ASP A 187 8.49 -15.09 -4.26
N LYS A 188 7.68 -14.03 -4.10
CA LYS A 188 8.15 -12.69 -3.72
C LYS A 188 8.88 -12.70 -2.37
N LEU A 189 8.36 -13.44 -1.39
CA LEU A 189 8.98 -13.54 -0.07
C LEU A 189 10.28 -14.33 -0.09
N ILE A 190 10.35 -15.43 -0.85
CA ILE A 190 11.57 -16.21 -1.01
C ILE A 190 12.65 -15.33 -1.66
N LEU A 191 12.32 -14.61 -2.74
CA LEU A 191 13.25 -13.68 -3.39
C LEU A 191 13.74 -12.59 -2.43
N LYS A 192 12.81 -11.94 -1.72
CA LYS A 192 13.16 -10.92 -0.72
C LYS A 192 14.10 -11.49 0.34
N HIS A 193 13.76 -12.67 0.87
CA HIS A 193 14.53 -13.31 1.92
C HIS A 193 15.93 -13.73 1.45
N GLN A 194 16.07 -14.22 0.22
CA GLN A 194 17.37 -14.51 -0.39
C GLN A 194 18.27 -13.27 -0.50
N LEU A 195 17.69 -12.09 -0.72
CA LEU A 195 18.42 -10.83 -0.69
C LEU A 195 18.78 -10.44 0.75
N GLU A 196 17.87 -10.60 1.71
CA GLU A 196 18.10 -10.28 3.13
C GLU A 196 19.21 -11.13 3.76
N ILE A 197 19.33 -12.42 3.43
CA ILE A 197 20.41 -13.29 3.93
C ILE A 197 21.80 -12.77 3.55
N LYS A 198 21.92 -12.02 2.44
CA LYS A 198 23.20 -11.42 2.03
C LYS A 198 23.61 -10.26 2.94
N CYS A 199 22.66 -9.62 3.61
CA CYS A 199 22.90 -8.50 4.52
C CYS A 199 23.35 -9.00 5.91
N TYR A 200 24.26 -8.28 6.57
CA TYR A 200 24.82 -8.67 7.87
C TYR A 200 23.74 -8.93 8.94
N THR A 201 22.72 -8.08 9.01
CA THR A 201 21.60 -8.17 9.96
C THR A 201 20.58 -9.26 9.60
N GLY A 202 20.43 -9.59 8.32
CA GLY A 202 19.44 -10.55 7.83
C GLY A 202 19.90 -12.01 7.83
N LYS A 203 21.20 -12.26 8.09
CA LYS A 203 21.78 -13.63 8.12
C LYS A 203 21.14 -14.56 9.13
N GLN A 204 20.59 -14.01 10.21
CA GLN A 204 19.96 -14.78 11.29
C GLN A 204 18.46 -14.97 11.09
N ASN A 205 17.86 -14.33 10.08
CA ASN A 205 16.45 -14.52 9.76
C ASN A 205 16.24 -15.90 9.17
N THR A 206 15.16 -16.57 9.56
CA THR A 206 14.79 -17.87 9.01
C THR A 206 13.40 -17.81 8.41
N LEU A 207 13.24 -18.37 7.22
CA LEU A 207 11.97 -18.51 6.52
C LEU A 207 11.72 -19.99 6.27
N THR A 208 10.58 -20.47 6.77
CA THR A 208 10.08 -21.82 6.48
C THR A 208 8.70 -21.74 5.84
N VAL A 209 8.50 -22.49 4.78
CA VAL A 209 7.26 -22.51 4.00
C VAL A 209 6.79 -23.94 3.86
N TRP A 210 5.51 -24.20 4.13
CA TRP A 210 4.86 -25.51 3.95
C TRP A 210 3.74 -25.39 2.94
N GLU A 211 3.57 -26.43 2.12
CA GLU A 211 2.43 -26.53 1.20
C GLU A 211 1.20 -27.02 1.97
N VAL A 212 0.08 -26.31 1.83
CA VAL A 212 -1.17 -26.63 2.54
C VAL A 212 -2.21 -27.11 1.52
N TYR A 213 -2.74 -28.31 1.74
CA TYR A 213 -3.74 -28.92 0.87
C TYR A 213 -5.16 -28.48 1.22
N ASN A 214 -5.48 -28.41 2.52
CA ASN A 214 -6.78 -27.96 3.01
C ASN A 214 -6.63 -26.80 3.99
N THR A 215 -6.77 -25.58 3.48
CA THR A 215 -6.55 -24.34 4.24
C THR A 215 -7.49 -24.18 5.43
N ARG A 216 -8.76 -24.58 5.32
CA ARG A 216 -9.75 -24.42 6.40
C ARG A 216 -9.43 -25.30 7.59
N LYS A 217 -9.29 -26.62 7.35
CA LYS A 217 -8.91 -27.58 8.40
C LYS A 217 -7.55 -27.23 9.00
N PHE A 218 -6.61 -26.78 8.17
CA PHE A 218 -5.29 -26.36 8.63
C PHE A 218 -5.36 -25.21 9.62
N ILE A 219 -6.10 -24.14 9.30
CA ILE A 219 -6.26 -22.99 10.19
C ILE A 219 -6.93 -23.40 11.49
N GLU A 220 -7.98 -24.23 11.44
CA GLU A 220 -8.67 -24.74 12.64
C GLU A 220 -7.70 -25.50 13.57
N HIS A 221 -6.89 -26.41 13.02
CA HIS A 221 -5.88 -27.13 13.80
C HIS A 221 -4.78 -26.20 14.32
N GLN A 222 -4.35 -25.21 13.53
CA GLN A 222 -3.31 -24.26 13.93
C GLN A 222 -3.79 -23.29 15.02
N MET A 223 -5.07 -22.90 15.01
CA MET A 223 -5.69 -22.08 16.05
C MET A 223 -5.87 -22.87 17.36
N THR A 224 -6.10 -24.18 17.25
CA THR A 224 -6.23 -25.07 18.41
C THR A 224 -4.85 -25.43 18.99
N ASN A 225 -3.83 -25.59 18.13
CA ASN A 225 -2.47 -25.92 18.53
C ASN A 225 -1.46 -25.12 17.66
N SER A 226 -0.83 -24.13 18.27
CA SER A 226 0.17 -23.25 17.61
C SER A 226 1.38 -24.02 17.04
N ASN A 227 1.67 -25.22 17.56
CA ASN A 227 2.77 -26.08 17.12
C ASN A 227 2.35 -27.17 16.12
N PHE A 228 1.10 -27.14 15.62
CA PHE A 228 0.57 -28.15 14.71
C PHE A 228 1.40 -28.32 13.43
N VAL A 229 2.01 -27.25 12.92
CA VAL A 229 2.91 -27.26 11.76
C VAL A 229 4.12 -28.20 11.90
N TYR A 230 4.54 -28.52 13.13
CA TYR A 230 5.67 -29.42 13.40
C TYR A 230 5.26 -30.88 13.59
N SER A 231 3.97 -31.20 13.46
CA SER A 231 3.48 -32.58 13.57
C SER A 231 3.91 -33.42 12.35
N GLN A 232 4.27 -34.69 12.58
CA GLN A 232 4.99 -35.51 11.59
C GLN A 232 4.10 -36.13 10.51
N SER A 233 2.77 -36.07 10.63
CA SER A 233 1.88 -36.68 9.65
C SER A 233 0.48 -36.08 9.75
N THR A 234 0.05 -35.36 8.72
CA THR A 234 -1.37 -34.99 8.58
C THR A 234 -1.75 -34.89 7.10
N GLU A 235 -2.95 -35.35 6.76
CA GLU A 235 -3.51 -35.25 5.40
C GLU A 235 -3.79 -33.80 4.94
N VAL A 236 -3.61 -32.84 5.85
CA VAL A 236 -4.04 -31.45 5.71
C VAL A 236 -2.97 -30.55 5.10
N PHE A 237 -1.69 -30.87 5.30
CA PHE A 237 -0.54 -30.12 4.78
C PHE A 237 0.66 -31.04 4.55
N ASN A 238 1.62 -30.59 3.74
CA ASN A 238 2.86 -31.33 3.53
C ASN A 238 3.81 -31.11 4.73
N PRO A 239 4.17 -32.16 5.49
CA PRO A 239 5.12 -32.02 6.60
C PRO A 239 6.54 -31.69 6.13
N THR A 240 6.86 -31.97 4.86
CA THR A 240 8.12 -31.56 4.26
C THR A 240 8.00 -30.09 3.80
N PRO A 241 8.82 -29.18 4.35
CA PRO A 241 8.74 -27.77 3.97
C PRO A 241 9.15 -27.59 2.51
N TYR A 242 8.33 -26.84 1.78
CA TYR A 242 8.59 -26.42 0.39
C TYR A 242 9.86 -25.57 0.30
N TYR A 243 10.07 -24.70 1.29
CA TYR A 243 11.28 -23.89 1.42
C TYR A 243 11.68 -23.83 2.89
N LYS A 244 12.96 -24.06 3.16
CA LYS A 244 13.53 -23.89 4.49
C LYS A 244 14.93 -23.33 4.37
N THR A 245 15.21 -22.25 5.09
CA THR A 245 16.59 -21.76 5.25
C THR A 245 17.47 -22.79 5.94
N ARG A 246 18.64 -23.07 5.37
CA ARG A 246 19.69 -23.82 6.05
C ARG A 246 20.30 -22.93 7.13
N THR A 247 19.85 -23.08 8.35
CA THR A 247 20.60 -22.57 9.51
C THR A 247 21.90 -23.37 9.58
N LYS A 248 23.07 -22.73 9.43
CA LYS A 248 24.31 -23.33 9.92
C LYS A 248 24.12 -23.43 11.43
N SER A 249 24.08 -24.65 11.95
CA SER A 249 24.16 -24.92 13.39
C SER A 249 25.42 -24.21 13.89
N ILE A 250 25.23 -23.08 14.58
CA ILE A 250 26.25 -22.60 15.50
C ILE A 250 26.06 -23.50 16.70
N ASN A 251 26.87 -24.56 16.77
CA ASN A 251 27.03 -25.33 17.98
C ASN A 251 27.42 -24.33 19.08
N LEU A 252 26.52 -24.14 20.04
CA LEU A 252 26.86 -23.65 21.37
C LEU A 252 27.39 -24.85 22.17
#